data_AF-A0A6S6TXI9-F1
#
_entry.id   AF-A0A6S6TXI9-F1
#
_cell.length_a   1.000
_cell.length_b   1.000
_cell.length_c   1.000
_cell.angle_alpha   90.00
_cell.angle_beta   90.00
_cell.angle_gamma   90.00
#
_symmetry.space_group_name_H-M   'P 1'
#
loop_
_entity.id
_entity.type
_entity.pdbx_description
1 polymer ?
#
loop_
_entity_poly.entity_id
_entity_poly.type
_entity_poly.pdbx_seq_one_letter_code
_entity_poly.pdbx_strand_id
1 'polypeptide(L)'
;MIDAVNTLLKQPGFLVAAEGQQNKLQHMLTQHMRQAYTRFCESWNRLLPDAYLRDGGRYRQRRYSVFNWQYGKLTQLPHEPHYQSNYHNSVQGGFNRHFRGWLPTTVSNPVFKEIIRWSLSQFATNPSKKWRIQAHQFRINASVDEIGKPTPEGVHKDGADYILIMLLDRHNVSGGESHVYDNNMQPIAQCTMQ
;
A
#
# COMPACT_ATOMS: atom_id res chain seq x y z
N MET A 1 -10.45 -26.02 0.47
CA MET A 1 -10.31 -25.38 -0.85
C MET A 1 -9.29 -24.27 -0.74
N ILE A 2 -8.02 -24.59 -1.00
CA ILE A 2 -6.98 -23.61 -1.30
C ILE A 2 -7.00 -23.55 -2.83
N ASP A 3 -8.00 -22.85 -3.38
CA ASP A 3 -8.20 -22.83 -4.83
C ASP A 3 -7.94 -21.43 -5.37
N ALA A 4 -6.97 -21.43 -6.28
CA ALA A 4 -6.47 -20.35 -7.14
C ALA A 4 -5.65 -19.25 -6.46
N VAL A 5 -4.32 -19.33 -6.63
CA VAL A 5 -3.56 -18.11 -6.93
C VAL A 5 -4.27 -17.42 -8.08
N ASN A 6 -4.54 -16.13 -7.92
CA ASN A 6 -5.29 -15.38 -8.90
C ASN A 6 -4.51 -15.40 -10.23
N THR A 7 -5.01 -16.13 -11.22
CA THR A 7 -4.34 -16.30 -12.53
C THR A 7 -4.21 -14.98 -13.26
N LEU A 8 -5.07 -13.99 -12.95
CA LEU A 8 -4.97 -12.62 -13.46
C LEU A 8 -3.70 -11.90 -12.97
N LEU A 9 -3.17 -12.26 -11.80
CA LEU A 9 -1.86 -11.77 -11.34
C LEU A 9 -0.68 -12.46 -12.05
N LYS A 10 -0.91 -13.56 -12.77
CA LYS A 10 0.14 -14.20 -13.59
C LYS A 10 0.25 -13.56 -14.97
N GLN A 11 -0.88 -13.11 -15.53
CA GLN A 11 -0.98 -12.40 -16.81
C GLN A 11 -2.22 -11.49 -16.74
N PRO A 12 -2.09 -10.15 -16.77
CA PRO A 12 -0.95 -9.32 -17.17
C PRO A 12 0.05 -8.95 -16.06
N GLY A 13 -0.04 -9.54 -14.87
CA GLY A 13 0.89 -9.22 -13.76
C GLY A 13 0.37 -8.13 -12.79
N PHE A 14 -0.85 -7.64 -12.99
CA PHE A 14 -1.55 -6.74 -12.08
C PHE A 14 -3.05 -7.05 -12.06
N LEU A 15 -3.74 -6.59 -11.01
CA LEU A 15 -5.19 -6.66 -10.92
C LEU A 15 -5.72 -5.36 -10.32
N VAL A 16 -6.65 -4.73 -11.02
CA VAL A 16 -7.41 -3.59 -10.50
C VAL A 16 -8.75 -4.10 -9.99
N ALA A 17 -8.99 -3.94 -8.69
CA ALA A 17 -10.29 -4.21 -8.07
C ALA A 17 -11.04 -2.89 -7.82
N ALA A 18 -11.28 -2.13 -8.90
CA ALA A 18 -12.20 -0.98 -8.87
C ALA A 18 -13.64 -1.49 -9.06
N GLU A 19 -14.62 -0.70 -8.58
CA GLU A 19 -16.05 -1.04 -8.53
C GLU A 19 -16.56 -1.84 -9.75
N GLY A 20 -17.38 -2.87 -9.50
CA GLY A 20 -18.07 -3.63 -10.56
C GLY A 20 -17.82 -5.15 -10.57
N GLN A 21 -16.84 -5.64 -9.82
CA GLN A 21 -16.77 -7.06 -9.43
C GLN A 21 -16.55 -7.14 -7.93
N GLN A 22 -17.35 -7.96 -7.25
CA GLN A 22 -17.37 -8.15 -5.79
C GLN A 22 -15.95 -8.12 -5.19
N ASN A 23 -15.49 -6.95 -4.72
CA ASN A 23 -14.26 -6.85 -3.97
C ASN A 23 -14.55 -7.48 -2.59
N LYS A 24 -14.38 -8.81 -2.52
CA LYS A 24 -14.68 -9.61 -1.33
C LYS A 24 -13.95 -9.07 -0.10
N LEU A 25 -12.76 -8.50 -0.27
CA LEU A 25 -12.05 -7.82 0.81
C LEU A 25 -12.81 -6.57 1.25
N GLN A 26 -13.15 -5.65 0.35
CA GLN A 26 -13.91 -4.45 0.71
C GLN A 26 -15.24 -4.78 1.39
N HIS A 27 -15.98 -5.78 0.89
CA HIS A 27 -17.21 -6.24 1.54
C HIS A 27 -16.95 -6.79 2.94
N MET A 28 -15.93 -7.65 3.10
CA MET A 28 -15.50 -8.16 4.41
C MET A 28 -15.18 -7.04 5.39
N LEU A 29 -14.38 -6.07 4.96
CA LEU A 29 -13.93 -4.98 5.83
C LEU A 29 -15.07 -4.03 6.21
N THR A 30 -15.91 -3.62 5.25
CA THR A 30 -16.95 -2.60 5.45
C THR A 30 -18.23 -3.14 6.07
N GLN A 31 -18.58 -4.40 5.82
CA GLN A 31 -19.82 -5.00 6.33
C GLN A 31 -19.57 -5.88 7.55
N HIS A 32 -18.56 -6.76 7.52
CA HIS A 32 -18.33 -7.71 8.60
C HIS A 32 -17.35 -7.21 9.67
N MET A 33 -16.47 -6.26 9.34
CA MET A 33 -15.48 -5.69 10.27
C MET A 33 -15.68 -4.18 10.51
N ARG A 34 -16.88 -3.65 10.26
CA ARG A 34 -17.17 -2.21 10.16
C ARG A 34 -16.49 -1.35 11.22
N GLN A 35 -16.70 -1.63 12.51
CA GLN A 35 -16.13 -0.81 13.58
C GLN A 35 -14.60 -0.84 13.62
N ALA A 36 -13.99 -2.00 13.36
CA ALA A 36 -12.55 -2.13 13.29
C ALA A 36 -11.99 -1.42 12.05
N TYR A 37 -12.72 -1.50 10.93
CA TYR A 37 -12.39 -0.78 9.69
C TYR A 37 -12.44 0.73 9.88
N THR A 38 -13.50 1.26 10.51
CA THR A 38 -13.58 2.69 10.86
C THR A 38 -12.36 3.14 11.67
N ARG A 39 -12.01 2.43 12.74
CA ARG A 39 -10.81 2.74 13.54
C ARG A 39 -9.50 2.60 12.76
N PHE A 40 -9.44 1.68 11.81
CA PHE A 40 -8.26 1.51 10.95
C PHE A 40 -8.10 2.73 10.05
N CYS A 41 -9.17 3.17 9.39
CA CYS A 41 -9.20 4.38 8.55
C CYS A 41 -8.88 5.64 9.37
N GLU A 42 -9.45 5.78 10.57
CA GLU A 42 -9.18 6.92 11.48
C GLU A 42 -7.69 7.06 11.82
N SER A 43 -6.90 5.97 11.77
CA SER A 43 -5.46 6.06 12.04
C SER A 43 -4.70 6.94 11.05
N TRP A 44 -5.25 7.19 9.85
CA TRP A 44 -4.69 8.16 8.90
C TRP A 44 -4.71 9.60 9.43
N ASN A 45 -5.56 9.93 10.40
CA ASN A 45 -5.60 11.25 11.05
C ASN A 45 -4.43 11.47 12.02
N ARG A 46 -3.57 10.46 12.23
CA ARG A 46 -2.40 10.51 13.12
C ARG A 46 -1.08 10.32 12.37
N LEU A 47 -1.08 10.47 11.05
CA LEU A 47 0.14 10.47 10.24
C LEU A 47 0.94 11.75 10.48
N LEU A 48 2.23 11.69 10.16
CA LEU A 48 3.18 12.79 10.36
C LEU A 48 3.75 13.22 9.01
N PRO A 49 4.14 14.50 8.85
CA PRO A 49 4.78 14.97 7.63
C PRO A 49 5.99 14.11 7.22
N ASP A 50 6.13 13.88 5.92
CA ASP A 50 7.27 13.19 5.33
C ASP A 50 8.48 14.14 5.30
N ALA A 51 9.45 13.91 6.20
CA ALA A 51 10.67 14.71 6.30
C ALA A 51 11.68 14.50 5.15
N TYR A 52 11.39 13.58 4.22
CA TYR A 52 12.30 13.20 3.14
C TYR A 52 11.81 13.62 1.76
N LEU A 53 10.79 14.49 1.67
CA LEU A 53 10.41 15.16 0.43
C LEU A 53 11.53 16.13 -0.01
N ARG A 54 12.12 15.87 -1.17
CA ARG A 54 13.25 16.66 -1.71
C ARG A 54 12.80 17.94 -2.42
N ASP A 55 11.53 18.02 -2.82
CA ASP A 55 10.95 19.17 -3.51
C ASP A 55 10.45 20.26 -2.54
N GLY A 56 10.69 20.11 -1.23
CA GLY A 56 10.25 21.05 -0.20
C GLY A 56 8.74 21.00 0.06
N GLY A 57 8.01 20.06 -0.56
CA GLY A 57 6.57 19.91 -0.39
C GLY A 57 6.19 19.48 1.03
N ARG A 58 4.95 19.80 1.42
CA ARG A 58 4.34 19.38 2.69
C ARG A 58 3.09 18.51 2.46
N TYR A 59 2.84 18.16 1.20
CA TYR A 59 1.68 17.40 0.76
C TYR A 59 1.64 15.95 1.26
N ARG A 60 2.76 15.35 1.69
CA ARG A 60 2.79 13.91 2.05
C ARG A 60 2.94 13.73 3.56
N GLN A 61 2.02 12.95 4.13
CA GLN A 61 2.12 12.44 5.49
C GLN A 61 2.19 10.92 5.47
N ARG A 62 3.02 10.33 6.33
CA ARG A 62 3.22 8.88 6.31
C ARG A 62 3.65 8.26 7.62
N ARG A 63 3.46 6.94 7.71
CA ARG A 63 4.06 6.04 8.68
C ARG A 63 4.51 4.76 7.98
N TYR A 64 5.49 4.09 8.56
CA TYR A 64 6.09 2.88 7.99
C TYR A 64 6.41 1.87 9.08
N SER A 65 6.13 0.61 8.84
CA SER A 65 6.53 -0.49 9.73
C SER A 65 6.69 -1.77 8.94
N VAL A 66 7.48 -2.69 9.50
CA VAL A 66 7.83 -3.95 8.84
C VAL A 66 7.36 -5.11 9.69
N PHE A 67 6.85 -6.14 9.02
CA PHE A 67 6.24 -7.29 9.65
C PHE A 67 6.71 -8.58 8.98
N ASN A 68 6.63 -9.67 9.72
CA ASN A 68 6.65 -11.02 9.18
C ASN A 68 5.26 -11.63 9.24
N TRP A 69 4.91 -12.39 8.21
CA TRP A 69 3.78 -13.30 8.21
C TRP A 69 4.26 -14.73 8.05
N GLN A 70 3.85 -15.59 8.99
CA GLN A 70 4.12 -17.03 8.93
C GLN A 70 3.04 -17.78 9.72
N TYR A 71 2.54 -18.90 9.18
CA TYR A 71 1.54 -19.76 9.83
C TYR A 71 0.32 -18.99 10.39
N GLY A 72 -0.20 -18.02 9.63
CA GLY A 72 -1.37 -17.23 10.05
C GLY A 72 -1.08 -16.17 11.13
N LYS A 73 0.19 -15.97 11.50
CA LYS A 73 0.63 -15.01 12.51
C LYS A 73 1.33 -13.83 11.86
N LEU A 74 0.83 -12.64 12.15
CA LEU A 74 1.46 -11.37 11.81
C LEU A 74 2.30 -10.91 13.02
N THR A 75 3.59 -10.67 12.82
CA THR A 75 4.51 -10.23 13.86
C THR A 75 5.23 -8.97 13.41
N GLN A 76 5.13 -7.89 14.18
CA GLN A 76 5.90 -6.67 13.92
C GLN A 76 7.38 -6.91 14.19
N LEU A 77 8.25 -6.42 13.30
CA LEU A 77 9.69 -6.45 13.47
C LEU A 77 10.18 -5.18 14.16
N PRO A 78 11.41 -5.20 14.74
CA PRO A 78 12.08 -3.99 15.18
C PRO A 78 12.05 -2.90 14.10
N HIS A 79 12.04 -1.63 14.53
CA HIS A 79 12.06 -0.52 13.59
C HIS A 79 13.30 -0.61 12.70
N GLU A 80 13.08 -0.45 11.41
CA GLU A 80 14.12 -0.41 10.39
C GLU A 80 13.81 0.73 9.41
N PRO A 81 14.84 1.31 8.76
CA PRO A 81 14.62 2.30 7.74
C PRO A 81 13.97 1.67 6.52
N HIS A 82 13.15 2.46 5.83
CA HIS A 82 12.77 2.12 4.47
C HIS A 82 13.93 2.46 3.54
N TYR A 83 14.41 1.47 2.80
CA TYR A 83 15.46 1.61 1.80
C TYR A 83 14.91 1.25 0.42
N GLN A 84 15.08 2.15 -0.53
CA GLN A 84 14.89 1.88 -1.96
C GLN A 84 16.24 2.05 -2.63
N SER A 85 16.68 1.06 -3.41
CA SER A 85 17.93 1.17 -4.15
C SER A 85 17.82 2.25 -5.23
N ASN A 86 18.94 2.87 -5.60
CA ASN A 86 18.99 3.81 -6.74
C ASN A 86 18.57 3.15 -8.06
N TYR A 87 18.72 1.83 -8.16
CA TYR A 87 18.27 1.05 -9.32
C TYR A 87 16.75 1.05 -9.46
N HIS A 88 16.01 1.02 -8.35
CA HIS A 88 14.55 1.00 -8.35
C HIS A 88 13.93 2.40 -8.23
N ASN A 89 14.60 3.32 -7.54
CA ASN A 89 14.17 4.71 -7.39
C ASN A 89 15.35 5.65 -7.61
N SER A 90 15.59 6.04 -8.85
CA SER A 90 16.73 6.89 -9.23
C SER A 90 16.66 8.31 -8.68
N VAL A 91 15.44 8.82 -8.42
CA VAL A 91 15.20 10.19 -7.95
C VAL A 91 15.41 10.32 -6.43
N GLN A 92 15.13 9.24 -5.71
CA GLN A 92 14.85 9.30 -4.28
C GLN A 92 15.51 8.15 -3.49
N GLY A 93 16.08 7.14 -4.15
CA GLY A 93 16.74 5.99 -3.53
C GLY A 93 18.14 6.27 -2.95
N GLY A 94 18.79 5.20 -2.50
CA GLY A 94 20.22 5.19 -2.13
C GLY A 94 20.54 5.63 -0.71
N PHE A 95 19.52 5.86 0.13
CA PHE A 95 19.72 6.17 1.55
C PHE A 95 18.60 5.64 2.44
N ASN A 96 18.91 5.49 3.73
CA ASN A 96 18.00 4.97 4.73
C ASN A 96 17.01 6.05 5.21
N ARG A 97 15.71 5.79 5.07
CA ARG A 97 14.66 6.70 5.55
C ARG A 97 14.00 6.16 6.81
N HIS A 98 14.28 6.82 7.93
CA HIS A 98 13.68 6.51 9.21
C HIS A 98 12.35 7.23 9.35
N PHE A 99 11.27 6.59 8.95
CA PHE A 99 9.91 7.07 9.15
C PHE A 99 9.36 6.63 10.50
N ARG A 100 8.35 7.36 11.01
CA ARG A 100 7.69 6.97 12.25
C ARG A 100 6.91 5.67 12.07
N GLY A 101 7.02 4.80 13.07
CA GLY A 101 6.29 3.53 13.15
C GLY A 101 4.78 3.70 13.07
N TRP A 102 4.07 2.67 12.61
CA TRP A 102 2.63 2.58 12.76
C TRP A 102 2.27 2.65 14.25
N LEU A 103 1.10 3.21 14.57
CA LEU A 103 0.65 3.25 15.96
C LEU A 103 0.35 1.84 16.46
N PRO A 104 0.58 1.53 17.76
CA PRO A 104 0.24 0.21 18.31
C PRO A 104 -1.21 -0.17 18.07
N THR A 105 -2.13 0.79 18.15
CA THR A 105 -3.56 0.60 17.87
C THR A 105 -3.86 0.27 16.41
N THR A 106 -3.07 0.77 15.46
CA THR A 106 -3.16 0.41 14.04
C THR A 106 -2.62 -1.00 13.82
N VAL A 107 -1.48 -1.33 14.44
CA VAL A 107 -0.84 -2.65 14.34
C VAL A 107 -1.74 -3.75 14.90
N SER A 108 -2.36 -3.51 16.06
CA SER A 108 -3.25 -4.47 16.71
C SER A 108 -4.65 -4.52 16.10
N ASN A 109 -4.96 -3.68 15.12
CA ASN A 109 -6.28 -3.66 14.50
C ASN A 109 -6.50 -4.94 13.66
N PRO A 110 -7.57 -5.71 13.89
CA PRO A 110 -7.79 -6.98 13.18
C PRO A 110 -7.95 -6.80 11.66
N VAL A 111 -8.37 -5.62 11.19
CA VAL A 111 -8.44 -5.31 9.75
C VAL A 111 -7.09 -5.43 9.08
N PHE A 112 -6.01 -5.00 9.72
CA PHE A 112 -4.68 -5.10 9.12
C PHE A 112 -4.29 -6.56 8.88
N LYS A 113 -4.52 -7.42 9.88
CA LYS A 113 -4.29 -8.87 9.74
C LYS A 113 -5.11 -9.47 8.60
N GLU A 114 -6.36 -9.05 8.47
CA GLU A 114 -7.27 -9.53 7.42
C GLU A 114 -6.83 -9.10 6.02
N ILE A 115 -6.39 -7.84 5.85
CA ILE A 115 -5.80 -7.35 4.60
C ILE A 115 -4.61 -8.23 4.20
N ILE A 116 -3.65 -8.46 5.11
CA ILE A 116 -2.48 -9.30 4.82
C ILE A 116 -2.89 -10.74 4.48
N ARG A 117 -3.80 -11.33 5.26
CA ARG A 117 -4.29 -12.70 5.04
C ARG A 117 -4.90 -12.83 3.65
N TRP A 118 -5.75 -11.88 3.26
CA TRP A 118 -6.40 -11.86 1.96
C TRP A 118 -5.38 -11.65 0.83
N SER A 119 -4.45 -10.71 0.96
CA SER A 119 -3.42 -10.46 -0.06
C SER A 119 -2.56 -11.69 -0.30
N LEU A 120 -2.11 -12.37 0.76
CA LEU A 120 -1.31 -13.56 0.64
C LEU A 120 -2.09 -14.73 0.03
N SER A 121 -3.41 -14.81 0.22
CA SER A 121 -4.21 -15.81 -0.51
C SER A 121 -4.32 -15.51 -2.00
N GLN A 122 -4.08 -14.27 -2.44
CA GLN A 122 -4.00 -13.93 -3.87
C GLN A 122 -2.63 -14.25 -4.45
N PHE A 123 -1.55 -14.03 -3.68
CA PHE A 123 -0.17 -14.10 -4.15
C PHE A 123 0.48 -15.48 -4.01
N ALA A 124 0.23 -16.17 -2.89
CA ALA A 124 1.02 -17.31 -2.47
C ALA A 124 0.37 -18.65 -2.81
N THR A 125 1.13 -19.54 -3.47
CA THR A 125 0.78 -20.96 -3.61
C THR A 125 1.16 -21.79 -2.39
N ASN A 126 2.14 -21.34 -1.59
CA ASN A 126 2.67 -22.06 -0.44
C ASN A 126 2.28 -21.38 0.88
N PRO A 127 1.33 -21.95 1.65
CA PRO A 127 0.91 -21.40 2.96
C PRO A 127 2.01 -21.34 4.02
N SER A 128 3.08 -22.14 3.86
CA SER A 128 4.21 -22.20 4.78
C SER A 128 5.32 -21.20 4.45
N LYS A 129 5.25 -20.52 3.30
CA LYS A 129 6.23 -19.49 2.93
C LYS A 129 6.18 -18.35 3.95
N LYS A 130 7.34 -18.01 4.52
CA LYS A 130 7.49 -16.82 5.34
C LYS A 130 7.50 -15.59 4.44
N TRP A 131 6.66 -14.62 4.76
CA TRP A 131 6.59 -13.35 4.03
C TRP A 131 7.11 -12.21 4.88
N ARG A 132 7.91 -11.34 4.26
CA ARG A 132 8.28 -10.05 4.81
C ARG A 132 7.38 -8.99 4.20
N ILE A 133 6.81 -8.14 5.04
CA ILE A 133 5.80 -7.16 4.66
C ILE A 133 6.32 -5.78 5.05
N GLN A 134 6.48 -4.92 4.05
CA GLN A 134 6.73 -3.50 4.25
C GLN A 134 5.38 -2.78 4.16
N ALA A 135 4.90 -2.21 5.26
CA ALA A 135 3.58 -1.59 5.32
C ALA A 135 3.70 -0.07 5.39
N HIS A 136 3.03 0.61 4.46
CA HIS A 136 3.07 2.06 4.31
C HIS A 136 1.68 2.64 4.51
N GLN A 137 1.57 3.67 5.36
CA GLN A 137 0.41 4.55 5.38
C GLN A 137 0.80 5.84 4.69
N PHE A 138 -0.01 6.28 3.73
CA PHE A 138 0.17 7.55 3.04
C PHE A 138 -1.13 8.35 3.07
N ARG A 139 -1.00 9.65 3.37
CA ARG A 139 -2.01 10.67 3.08
C ARG A 139 -1.35 11.73 2.22
N ILE A 140 -1.98 12.03 1.09
CA ILE A 140 -1.58 13.09 0.17
C ILE A 140 -2.63 14.19 0.28
N ASN A 141 -2.18 15.39 0.63
CA ASN A 141 -2.99 16.59 0.64
C ASN A 141 -2.70 17.38 -0.64
N ALA A 142 -3.74 17.92 -1.25
CA ALA A 142 -3.63 18.86 -2.36
C ALA A 142 -4.44 20.11 -2.00
N SER A 143 -4.00 21.27 -2.49
CA SER A 143 -4.69 22.55 -2.35
C SER A 143 -4.53 23.36 -3.62
N VAL A 144 -5.17 24.53 -3.67
CA VAL A 144 -5.00 25.48 -4.78
C VAL A 144 -3.55 25.96 -4.92
N ASP A 145 -2.80 25.99 -3.81
CA ASP A 145 -1.42 26.48 -3.75
C ASP A 145 -0.37 25.37 -3.83
N GLU A 146 -0.77 24.10 -3.65
CA GLU A 146 0.15 22.96 -3.59
C GLU A 146 -0.45 21.71 -4.23
N ILE A 147 0.18 21.25 -5.32
CA ILE A 147 -0.16 19.99 -5.98
C ILE A 147 0.31 18.82 -5.12
N GLY A 148 -0.60 17.94 -4.72
CA GLY A 148 -0.28 16.71 -4.03
C GLY A 148 0.30 15.66 -5.00
N LYS A 149 1.51 15.17 -4.74
CA LYS A 149 2.19 14.17 -5.57
C LYS A 149 2.37 12.85 -4.81
N PRO A 150 1.55 11.81 -5.08
CA PRO A 150 1.74 10.50 -4.45
C PRO A 150 3.13 9.90 -4.71
N THR A 151 3.57 9.97 -5.97
CA THR A 151 4.80 9.37 -6.50
C THR A 151 5.65 10.44 -7.21
N PRO A 152 6.37 11.31 -6.46
CA PRO A 152 7.12 12.43 -7.05
C PRO A 152 8.26 11.99 -7.98
N GLU A 153 8.70 10.73 -7.88
CA GLU A 153 9.68 10.09 -8.77
C GLU A 153 9.14 9.66 -10.15
N GLY A 154 7.81 9.65 -10.35
CA GLY A 154 7.19 9.17 -11.58
C GLY A 154 7.00 7.64 -11.61
N VAL A 155 6.94 7.07 -12.82
CA VAL A 155 6.76 5.61 -13.04
C VAL A 155 7.96 4.85 -12.47
N HIS A 156 7.71 3.85 -11.62
CA HIS A 156 8.75 3.09 -10.95
C HIS A 156 8.30 1.67 -10.57
N LYS A 157 9.23 0.89 -10.01
CA LYS A 157 8.97 -0.40 -9.34
C LYS A 157 9.44 -0.31 -7.89
N ASP A 158 8.68 -0.85 -6.94
CA ASP A 158 9.06 -0.78 -5.52
C ASP A 158 10.12 -1.80 -5.08
N GLY A 159 10.47 -2.77 -5.93
CA GLY A 159 11.43 -3.83 -5.59
C GLY A 159 10.89 -4.89 -4.63
N ALA A 160 9.57 -5.09 -4.62
CA ALA A 160 8.89 -6.18 -3.89
C ALA A 160 8.38 -7.26 -4.84
N ASP A 161 8.26 -8.51 -4.35
CA ASP A 161 7.68 -9.63 -5.11
C ASP A 161 6.23 -9.33 -5.55
N TYR A 162 5.46 -8.72 -4.65
CA TYR A 162 4.05 -8.33 -4.85
C TYR A 162 3.76 -7.04 -4.09
N ILE A 163 2.82 -6.25 -4.60
CA ILE A 163 2.40 -4.98 -4.01
C ILE A 163 0.87 -4.95 -3.96
N LEU A 164 0.32 -4.53 -2.82
CA LEU A 164 -1.08 -4.12 -2.72
C LEU A 164 -1.10 -2.60 -2.52
N ILE A 165 -1.79 -1.90 -3.42
CA ILE A 165 -2.19 -0.51 -3.23
C ILE A 165 -3.69 -0.51 -2.92
N MET A 166 -4.06 0.07 -1.79
CA MET A 166 -5.44 0.16 -1.34
C MET A 166 -5.78 1.62 -1.04
N LEU A 167 -6.73 2.19 -1.79
CA LEU A 167 -7.36 3.45 -1.42
C LEU A 167 -8.28 3.19 -0.22
N LEU A 168 -8.09 3.96 0.86
CA LEU A 168 -8.99 3.90 2.01
C LEU A 168 -10.07 4.97 1.99
N ASP A 169 -9.71 6.17 1.51
CA ASP A 169 -10.57 7.32 1.48
C ASP A 169 -9.99 8.38 0.53
N ARG A 170 -10.87 9.18 -0.08
CA ARG A 170 -10.55 10.39 -0.83
C ARG A 170 -11.67 11.40 -0.59
N HIS A 171 -11.32 12.67 -0.43
CA HIS A 171 -12.31 13.70 -0.13
C HIS A 171 -11.97 15.01 -0.82
N ASN A 172 -12.91 15.52 -1.63
CA ASN A 172 -12.82 16.81 -2.33
C ASN A 172 -11.50 16.98 -3.12
N VAL A 173 -11.12 15.95 -3.89
CA VAL A 173 -9.91 15.94 -4.71
C VAL A 173 -10.23 15.46 -6.12
N SER A 174 -9.65 16.12 -7.13
CA SER A 174 -9.61 15.66 -8.52
C SER A 174 -8.28 14.96 -8.82
N GLY A 175 -8.24 14.19 -9.91
CA GLY A 175 -7.07 13.36 -10.25
C GLY A 175 -6.92 12.14 -9.34
N GLY A 176 -5.67 11.80 -9.00
CA GLY A 176 -5.35 10.57 -8.26
C GLY A 176 -5.44 9.32 -9.13
N GLU A 177 -5.17 9.46 -10.42
CA GLU A 177 -5.23 8.37 -11.37
C GLU A 177 -4.00 7.46 -11.29
N SER A 178 -4.24 6.15 -11.29
CA SER A 178 -3.22 5.12 -11.29
C SER A 178 -3.01 4.62 -12.71
N HIS A 179 -1.75 4.62 -13.14
CA HIS A 179 -1.31 4.12 -14.44
C HIS A 179 -0.39 2.92 -14.22
N VAL A 180 -0.58 1.87 -15.02
CA VAL A 180 0.29 0.69 -15.04
C VAL A 180 0.95 0.60 -16.41
N TYR A 181 2.26 0.37 -16.40
CA TYR A 181 3.08 0.26 -17.60
C TYR A 181 3.74 -1.12 -17.67
N ASP A 182 3.97 -1.61 -18.89
CA ASP A 182 4.81 -2.78 -19.10
C ASP A 182 6.32 -2.44 -18.99
N ASN A 183 7.19 -3.43 -19.21
CA ASN A 183 8.64 -3.23 -19.15
C ASN A 183 9.20 -2.37 -20.30
N ASN A 184 8.41 -2.11 -21.35
CA ASN A 184 8.76 -1.26 -22.48
C ASN A 184 8.14 0.15 -22.34
N MET A 185 7.64 0.49 -21.14
CA MET A 185 6.99 1.76 -20.82
C MET A 185 5.73 2.04 -21.64
N GLN A 186 5.06 1.00 -22.14
CA GLN A 186 3.75 1.14 -22.76
C GLN A 186 2.66 1.09 -21.69
N PRO A 187 1.68 2.02 -21.70
CA PRO A 187 0.57 1.99 -20.75
C PRO A 187 -0.31 0.77 -21.03
N ILE A 188 -0.56 -0.04 -20.00
CA ILE A 188 -1.38 -1.26 -20.09
C ILE A 188 -2.63 -1.21 -19.22
N ALA A 189 -2.72 -0.26 -18.28
CA ALA A 189 -3.95 0.07 -17.59
C ALA A 189 -3.94 1.48 -17.02
N GLN A 190 -5.14 2.02 -16.87
CA GLN A 190 -5.43 3.31 -16.27
C GLN A 190 -6.72 3.16 -15.46
N CYS A 191 -6.69 3.59 -14.20
CA CYS A 191 -7.88 3.57 -13.36
C CYS A 191 -7.83 4.67 -12.30
N THR A 192 -8.99 5.15 -11.90
CA THR A 192 -9.13 6.02 -10.73
C THR A 192 -9.86 5.24 -9.65
N MET A 193 -9.18 4.98 -8.53
CA MET A 193 -9.81 4.37 -7.36
C MET A 193 -10.81 5.34 -6.73
N GLN A 194 -11.95 4.81 -6.32
CA GLN A 194 -13.03 5.52 -5.64
C GLN A 194 -13.17 5.03 -4.20
#